data_AF-A0A7S3DP93-F1
#
_entry.id   AF-A0A7S3DP93-F1
#
_cell.length_a   1.000
_cell.length_b   1.000
_cell.length_c   1.000
_cell.angle_alpha   90.00
_cell.angle_beta   90.00
_cell.angle_gamma   90.00
#
_symmetry.space_group_name_H-M   'P 1'
#
loop_
_entity.id
_entity.type
_entity.pdbx_description
1 polymer ?
#
loop_
_entity_poly.entity_id
_entity_poly.type
_entity_poly.pdbx_seq_one_letter_code
_entity_poly.pdbx_strand_id
1 'polypeptide(L)'
;PNSSSIQQSGNSTLDPKSGYYPGSVAIQMMSRFFLSQKIQEFNLTSKYDRFIVTRADHYYLCKHNVSGLDESVVWLPEGQHFRGYTDRHWVLSKQNVLQALGIFPYLLQERKDFVRHNYNPEGLVKRIWDGRGLAVKIFPRVMFT
;
A
#
# COMPACT_ATOMS: atom_id res chain seq x y z
N PRO A 1 -56.11 -0.56 13.09
CA PRO A 1 -55.68 -1.70 12.26
C PRO A 1 -54.97 -1.20 10.99
N ASN A 2 -53.65 -1.43 10.98
CA ASN A 2 -52.72 -1.40 9.84
C ASN A 2 -52.48 -0.07 9.12
N SER A 3 -51.59 0.72 9.72
CA SER A 3 -50.60 1.54 9.04
C SER A 3 -49.56 0.65 8.33
N SER A 4 -49.42 0.79 7.01
CA SER A 4 -48.30 0.21 6.25
C SER A 4 -47.73 1.27 5.30
N SER A 5 -47.00 2.24 5.86
CA SER A 5 -46.18 3.17 5.09
C SER A 5 -44.81 2.53 4.82
N ILE A 6 -44.54 2.28 3.55
CA ILE A 6 -43.26 1.82 2.99
C ILE A 6 -42.18 2.85 3.37
N GLN A 7 -41.26 2.49 4.26
CA GLN A 7 -40.04 3.27 4.48
C GLN A 7 -39.09 3.02 3.31
N GLN A 8 -38.98 4.01 2.42
CA GLN A 8 -37.87 4.10 1.47
C GLN A 8 -36.57 4.32 2.26
N SER A 9 -35.71 3.30 2.20
CA SER A 9 -34.32 3.28 2.66
C SER A 9 -33.58 4.54 2.21
N GLY A 10 -33.06 5.29 3.18
CA GLY A 10 -32.42 6.58 2.99
C GLY A 10 -31.26 6.58 1.99
N ASN A 11 -31.30 7.59 1.12
CA ASN A 11 -30.18 8.01 0.28
C ASN A 11 -28.96 8.33 1.14
N SER A 12 -27.89 7.55 1.01
CA SER A 12 -26.56 7.88 1.51
C SER A 12 -26.02 9.08 0.75
N THR A 13 -26.22 10.27 1.32
CA THR A 13 -25.55 11.49 0.89
C THR A 13 -24.06 11.35 1.24
N LEU A 14 -23.25 11.05 0.23
CA LEU A 14 -21.80 11.06 0.35
C LEU A 14 -21.35 12.50 0.68
N ASP A 15 -20.78 12.69 1.86
CA ASP A 15 -20.17 13.94 2.29
C ASP A 15 -19.01 14.29 1.33
N PRO A 16 -19.06 15.42 0.59
CA PRO A 16 -18.05 15.78 -0.40
C PRO A 16 -16.71 16.22 0.21
N LYS A 17 -16.57 16.21 1.55
CA LYS A 17 -15.35 16.67 2.24
C LYS A 17 -14.28 15.61 2.50
N SER A 18 -14.52 14.34 2.16
CA SER A 18 -13.42 13.37 2.08
C SER A 18 -13.07 13.16 0.61
N GLY A 19 -11.95 13.72 0.14
CA GLY A 19 -11.34 13.39 -1.16
C GLY A 19 -10.81 11.95 -1.23
N TYR A 20 -11.50 11.04 -0.55
CA TYR A 20 -11.19 9.64 -0.40
C TYR A 20 -11.91 8.88 -1.51
N TYR A 21 -11.16 8.41 -2.50
CA TYR A 21 -11.68 7.58 -3.58
C TYR A 21 -11.38 6.11 -3.27
N PRO A 22 -12.35 5.34 -2.73
CA PRO A 22 -12.12 3.97 -2.27
C PRO A 22 -11.60 3.05 -3.39
N GLY A 23 -11.97 3.34 -4.65
CA GLY A 23 -11.52 2.58 -5.82
C GLY A 23 -10.03 2.68 -6.12
N SER A 24 -9.41 3.84 -5.86
CA SER A 24 -7.98 4.05 -6.14
C SER A 24 -7.06 3.15 -5.29
N VAL A 25 -7.48 2.93 -4.03
CA VAL A 25 -6.77 2.06 -3.08
C VAL A 25 -6.82 0.61 -3.52
N ALA A 26 -8.00 0.13 -3.94
CA ALA A 26 -8.18 -1.25 -4.37
C ALA A 26 -7.32 -1.57 -5.60
N ILE A 27 -7.29 -0.67 -6.60
CA ILE A 27 -6.47 -0.83 -7.81
C ILE A 27 -4.99 -0.95 -7.43
N GLN A 28 -4.48 -0.04 -6.59
CA GLN A 28 -3.08 -0.06 -6.18
C GLN A 28 -2.69 -1.35 -5.44
N MET A 29 -3.56 -1.85 -4.55
CA MET A 29 -3.30 -3.11 -3.82
C MET A 29 -3.34 -4.32 -4.76
N MET A 30 -4.23 -4.31 -5.74
CA MET A 30 -4.30 -5.35 -6.76
C MET A 30 -3.08 -5.33 -7.69
N SER A 31 -2.60 -4.15 -8.11
CA SER A 31 -1.35 -4.03 -8.86
C SER A 31 -0.15 -4.62 -8.10
N ARG A 32 -0.06 -4.36 -6.79
CA ARG A 32 0.99 -4.95 -5.93
C ARG A 32 0.87 -6.46 -5.81
N PHE A 33 -0.35 -6.98 -5.71
CA PHE A 33 -0.59 -8.41 -5.72
C PHE A 33 -0.08 -9.05 -7.01
N PHE A 34 -0.45 -8.51 -8.17
CA PHE A 34 0.05 -9.02 -9.46
C PHE A 34 1.56 -8.90 -9.59
N LEU A 35 2.16 -7.80 -9.11
CA LEU A 35 3.62 -7.66 -9.07
C LEU A 35 4.27 -8.79 -8.24
N SER A 36 3.70 -9.12 -7.07
CA SER A 36 4.21 -10.21 -6.23
C SER A 36 4.14 -11.58 -6.93
N GLN A 37 3.10 -11.82 -7.74
CA GLN A 37 2.96 -13.04 -8.54
C GLN A 37 4.03 -13.09 -9.63
N LYS A 38 4.24 -11.99 -10.36
CA LYS A 38 5.26 -11.93 -11.42
C LYS A 38 6.69 -12.05 -10.89
N ILE A 39 6.98 -11.50 -9.72
CA ILE A 39 8.29 -11.69 -9.06
C ILE A 39 8.56 -13.17 -8.79
N GLN A 40 7.55 -13.91 -8.33
CA GLN A 40 7.66 -15.34 -8.07
C GLN A 40 7.73 -16.16 -9.36
N GLU A 41 6.82 -15.91 -10.31
CA GLU A 41 6.74 -16.60 -11.61
C GLU A 41 8.07 -16.54 -12.39
N PHE A 42 8.70 -15.36 -12.42
CA PHE A 42 9.97 -15.16 -13.13
C PHE A 42 11.21 -15.37 -12.25
N ASN A 43 11.02 -15.81 -11.00
CA ASN A 43 12.07 -16.00 -9.99
C ASN A 43 13.01 -14.78 -9.89
N LEU A 44 12.44 -13.57 -9.85
CA LEU A 44 13.22 -12.33 -9.91
C LEU A 44 14.10 -12.12 -8.68
N THR A 45 13.73 -12.69 -7.53
CA THR A 45 14.53 -12.66 -6.29
C THR A 45 15.87 -13.40 -6.42
N SER A 46 16.02 -14.29 -7.40
CA SER A 46 17.30 -14.93 -7.73
C SER A 46 18.21 -14.05 -8.61
N LYS A 47 17.64 -13.06 -9.30
CA LYS A 47 18.34 -12.20 -10.27
C LYS A 47 18.64 -10.81 -9.73
N TYR A 48 17.82 -10.33 -8.80
CA TYR A 48 17.90 -8.99 -8.25
C TYR A 48 17.91 -9.02 -6.74
N ASP A 49 18.87 -8.31 -6.14
CA ASP A 49 18.94 -8.14 -4.69
C ASP A 49 18.01 -7.03 -4.20
N ARG A 50 17.67 -6.08 -5.08
CA ARG A 50 16.87 -4.89 -4.77
C ARG A 50 15.68 -4.72 -5.69
N PHE A 51 14.59 -4.27 -5.10
CA PHE A 51 13.34 -3.97 -5.79
C PHE A 51 12.90 -2.57 -5.42
N ILE A 52 12.72 -1.73 -6.44
CA ILE A 52 12.18 -0.39 -6.27
C ILE A 52 10.75 -0.44 -6.78
N VAL A 53 9.79 -0.25 -5.88
CA VAL A 53 8.36 -0.32 -6.18
C VAL A 53 7.78 1.07 -6.07
N THR A 54 7.33 1.62 -7.19
CA THR A 54 6.69 2.93 -7.25
C THR A 54 5.22 2.79 -7.64
N ARG A 55 4.45 3.86 -7.43
CA ARG A 55 3.14 3.96 -8.07
C ARG A 55 3.29 4.21 -9.58
N ALA A 56 2.32 3.74 -10.34
CA ALA A 56 2.29 3.87 -11.80
C ALA A 56 2.25 5.32 -12.30
N ASP A 57 1.75 6.26 -11.49
CA ASP A 57 1.65 7.69 -11.81
C ASP A 57 2.90 8.49 -11.44
N HIS A 58 3.91 7.86 -10.82
CA HIS A 58 5.15 8.54 -10.42
C HIS A 58 6.31 8.14 -11.32
N TYR A 59 6.87 9.13 -12.02
CA TYR A 59 8.01 8.97 -12.91
C TYR A 59 9.30 9.52 -12.27
N TYR A 60 10.38 8.75 -12.37
CA TYR A 60 11.68 9.06 -11.78
C TYR A 60 12.74 9.07 -12.89
N LEU A 61 13.21 10.25 -13.32
CA LEU A 61 14.30 10.39 -14.31
C LEU A 61 15.71 10.16 -13.72
N CYS A 62 15.91 10.34 -12.40
CA CYS A 62 17.22 10.14 -11.78
C CYS A 62 17.46 8.66 -11.44
N LYS A 63 18.72 8.23 -11.54
CA LYS A 63 19.13 6.91 -11.05
C LYS A 63 18.94 6.84 -9.53
N HIS A 64 18.29 5.80 -9.06
CA HIS A 64 18.16 5.53 -7.63
C HIS A 64 19.49 5.02 -7.08
N ASN A 65 20.16 5.81 -6.26
CA ASN A 65 21.34 5.34 -5.53
C ASN A 65 20.89 4.56 -4.29
N VAL A 66 20.90 3.24 -4.38
CA VAL A 66 20.45 2.32 -3.31
C VAL A 66 21.56 1.40 -2.81
N SER A 67 22.79 1.58 -3.30
CA SER A 67 23.92 0.66 -3.12
C SER A 67 24.47 0.56 -1.68
N GLY A 68 24.03 1.42 -0.77
CA GLY A 68 24.42 1.40 0.65
C GLY A 68 23.28 1.14 1.62
N LEU A 69 22.08 0.82 1.12
CA LEU A 69 20.91 0.60 1.97
C LEU A 69 20.97 -0.77 2.65
N ASP A 70 20.55 -0.86 3.90
CA ASP A 70 20.47 -2.11 4.65
C ASP A 70 19.44 -3.07 4.01
N GLU A 71 19.77 -4.37 3.89
CA GLU A 71 18.89 -5.41 3.31
C GLU A 71 17.81 -5.90 4.28
N SER A 72 18.03 -5.71 5.58
CA SER A 72 17.13 -6.22 6.63
C SER A 72 15.88 -5.36 6.83
N VAL A 73 15.83 -4.17 6.21
CA VAL A 73 14.76 -3.20 6.41
C VAL A 73 14.10 -2.78 5.10
N VAL A 74 12.88 -2.28 5.22
CA VAL A 74 12.16 -1.60 4.14
C VAL A 74 12.47 -0.11 4.20
N TRP A 75 12.81 0.47 3.06
CA TRP A 75 13.15 1.88 2.97
C TRP A 75 12.04 2.68 2.29
N LEU A 76 11.63 3.77 2.93
CA LEU A 76 10.60 4.69 2.45
C LEU A 76 11.18 6.10 2.31
N PRO A 77 10.80 6.88 1.30
CA PRO A 77 11.21 8.27 1.25
C PRO A 77 10.51 9.07 2.36
N GLU A 78 11.13 10.17 2.74
CA GLU A 78 10.49 11.23 3.51
C GLU A 78 9.29 11.80 2.73
N GLY A 79 8.16 12.04 3.42
CA GLY A 79 6.96 12.52 2.75
C GLY A 79 5.84 12.88 3.72
N GLN A 80 4.67 13.21 3.15
CA GLN A 80 3.46 13.45 3.94
C GLN A 80 2.97 12.11 4.49
N HIS A 81 3.41 11.77 5.69
CA HIS A 81 2.96 10.61 6.43
C HIS A 81 1.53 10.84 6.88
N PHE A 82 0.53 10.41 6.08
CA PHE A 82 -0.88 10.50 6.45
C PHE A 82 -1.21 9.48 7.55
N ARG A 83 -0.49 9.51 8.67
CA ARG A 83 -0.56 8.55 9.79
C ARG A 83 -0.20 7.11 9.38
N GLY A 84 0.61 6.93 8.33
CA GLY A 84 0.96 5.63 7.78
C GLY A 84 2.32 5.58 7.08
N TYR A 85 2.61 4.44 6.45
CA TYR A 85 3.79 4.25 5.59
C TYR A 85 3.46 4.66 4.17
N THR A 86 4.24 5.58 3.61
CA THR A 86 3.96 6.10 2.28
C THR A 86 3.94 4.99 1.26
N ASP A 87 2.95 5.02 0.39
CA ASP A 87 2.64 4.01 -0.62
C ASP A 87 3.24 4.36 -2.00
N ARG A 88 4.04 5.43 -2.08
CA ARG A 88 4.50 6.00 -3.35
C ARG A 88 5.81 5.42 -3.89
N HIS A 89 6.69 5.01 -2.98
CA HIS A 89 8.03 4.55 -3.31
C HIS A 89 8.57 3.65 -2.19
N TRP A 90 8.86 2.41 -2.51
CA TRP A 90 9.44 1.44 -1.59
C TRP A 90 10.76 0.94 -2.18
N VAL A 91 11.83 0.97 -1.37
CA VAL A 91 13.05 0.22 -1.68
C VAL A 91 13.09 -1.02 -0.78
N LEU A 92 13.04 -2.17 -1.44
CA LEU A 92 12.89 -3.48 -0.85
C LEU A 92 14.10 -4.35 -1.22
N SER A 93 14.36 -5.35 -0.41
CA SER A 93 15.36 -6.38 -0.67
C SER A 93 14.69 -7.68 -1.11
N LYS A 94 15.44 -8.59 -1.72
CA LYS A 94 14.91 -9.93 -2.08
C LYS A 94 14.34 -10.71 -0.89
N GLN A 95 14.80 -10.42 0.33
CA GLN A 95 14.36 -11.06 1.57
C GLN A 95 12.97 -10.55 2.02
N ASN A 96 12.67 -9.27 1.80
CA ASN A 96 11.44 -8.64 2.31
C ASN A 96 10.39 -8.31 1.24
N VAL A 97 10.75 -8.33 -0.05
CA VAL A 97 9.87 -7.86 -1.14
C VAL A 97 8.52 -8.58 -1.19
N LEU A 98 8.49 -9.91 -1.06
CA LEU A 98 7.24 -10.67 -1.09
C LEU A 98 6.38 -10.45 0.15
N GLN A 99 7.02 -10.32 1.32
CA GLN A 99 6.34 -10.01 2.57
C GLN A 99 5.74 -8.60 2.54
N ALA A 100 6.44 -7.63 1.96
CA ALA A 100 5.98 -6.25 1.84
C ALA A 100 4.81 -6.11 0.84
N LEU A 101 4.87 -6.81 -0.30
CA LEU A 101 3.85 -6.77 -1.35
C LEU A 101 2.59 -7.59 -1.04
N GLY A 102 2.68 -8.59 -0.16
CA GLY A 102 1.58 -9.51 0.17
C GLY A 102 0.44 -8.88 0.99
N ILE A 103 -0.03 -7.68 0.65
CA ILE A 103 -1.10 -6.95 1.34
C ILE A 103 -2.48 -7.51 0.97
N PHE A 104 -2.67 -7.88 -0.29
CA PHE A 104 -3.98 -8.29 -0.80
C PHE A 104 -4.60 -9.51 -0.11
N PRO A 105 -3.86 -10.60 0.21
CA PRO A 105 -4.42 -11.70 1.00
C PRO A 105 -4.97 -11.26 2.36
N TYR A 106 -4.40 -10.22 2.96
CA TYR A 106 -4.90 -9.66 4.22
C TYR A 106 -6.21 -8.89 4.05
N LEU A 107 -6.47 -8.31 2.87
CA LEU A 107 -7.75 -7.67 2.53
C LEU A 107 -8.88 -8.68 2.32
N LEU A 108 -8.55 -9.89 1.84
CA LEU A 108 -9.52 -10.95 1.57
C LEU A 108 -9.93 -11.72 2.83
N GLN A 109 -9.14 -11.66 3.90
CA GLN A 109 -9.54 -12.23 5.18
C GLN A 109 -10.73 -11.42 5.71
N GLU A 110 -11.90 -12.06 5.80
CA GLU A 110 -13.10 -11.45 6.38
C GLU A 110 -12.81 -11.00 7.81
N ARG A 111 -12.48 -9.72 7.95
CA ARG A 111 -12.24 -9.14 9.26
C ARG A 111 -13.18 -7.97 9.46
N LYS A 112 -13.96 -8.06 10.54
CA LYS A 112 -14.98 -7.08 10.93
C LYS A 112 -14.40 -5.68 11.27
N ASP A 113 -13.08 -5.55 11.34
CA ASP A 113 -12.32 -4.31 11.58
C ASP A 113 -12.06 -3.48 10.31
N PHE A 114 -12.24 -4.05 9.10
CA PHE A 114 -12.07 -3.34 7.83
C PHE A 114 -13.17 -2.31 7.54
N VAL A 115 -14.40 -2.58 7.96
CA VAL A 115 -15.58 -1.77 7.57
C VAL A 115 -15.73 -0.48 8.41
N ARG A 116 -15.03 -0.37 9.55
CA ARG A 116 -15.31 0.66 10.57
C ARG A 116 -14.48 1.94 10.52
N HIS A 117 -13.41 2.02 9.74
CA HIS A 117 -12.54 3.21 9.76
C HIS A 117 -12.35 3.79 8.36
N ASN A 118 -12.31 5.12 8.26
CA ASN A 118 -11.81 5.86 7.10
C ASN A 118 -10.33 5.50 6.89
N TYR A 119 -10.07 4.33 6.30
CA TYR A 119 -8.72 3.84 6.08
C TYR A 119 -8.06 4.71 5.01
N ASN A 120 -6.79 5.00 5.16
CA ASN A 120 -5.98 5.41 4.03
C ASN A 120 -5.03 4.25 3.67
N PRO A 121 -4.55 4.16 2.42
CA PRO A 121 -3.62 3.12 2.00
C PRO A 121 -2.38 3.01 2.88
N GLU A 122 -1.82 4.14 3.29
CA GLU A 122 -0.59 4.22 4.08
C GLU A 122 -0.76 3.59 5.47
N GLY A 123 -1.91 3.79 6.12
CA GLY A 123 -2.25 3.24 7.43
C GLY A 123 -2.51 1.74 7.38
N LEU A 124 -3.09 1.25 6.28
CA LEU A 124 -3.24 -0.18 6.03
C LEU A 124 -1.87 -0.86 5.87
N VAL A 125 -1.00 -0.30 5.03
CA VAL A 125 0.37 -0.78 4.82
C VAL A 125 1.11 -0.82 6.15
N LYS A 126 1.04 0.26 6.94
CA LYS A 126 1.65 0.33 8.26
C LYS A 126 1.21 -0.80 9.18
N ARG A 127 -0.10 -0.99 9.33
CA ARG A 127 -0.63 -2.05 10.21
C ARG A 127 -0.15 -3.44 9.80
N ILE A 128 -0.17 -3.74 8.50
CA ILE A 128 0.23 -5.06 8.00
C ILE A 128 1.73 -5.28 8.21
N TRP A 129 2.54 -4.29 7.90
CA TRP A 129 4.00 -4.39 8.03
C TRP A 129 4.43 -4.50 9.49
N ASP A 130 3.83 -3.70 10.38
CA ASP A 130 4.07 -3.79 11.82
C ASP A 130 3.65 -5.17 12.36
N GLY A 131 2.48 -5.68 11.95
CA GLY A 131 2.01 -7.01 12.33
C GLY A 131 2.86 -8.17 11.79
N ARG A 132 3.69 -7.92 10.76
CA ARG A 132 4.66 -8.86 10.20
C ARG A 132 6.07 -8.67 10.76
N GLY A 133 6.29 -7.68 11.62
CA GLY A 133 7.61 -7.36 12.16
C GLY A 133 8.60 -6.81 11.12
N LEU A 134 8.10 -6.20 10.03
CA LEU A 134 8.98 -5.56 9.04
C LEU A 134 9.58 -4.28 9.64
N ALA A 135 10.91 -4.25 9.75
CA ALA A 135 11.63 -3.04 10.13
C ALA A 135 11.59 -2.02 8.99
N VAL A 136 11.28 -0.76 9.30
CA VAL A 136 11.15 0.32 8.32
C VAL A 136 12.11 1.45 8.67
N LYS A 137 12.84 1.96 7.67
CA LYS A 137 13.69 3.16 7.78
C LYS A 137 13.29 4.19 6.73
N ILE A 138 13.53 5.46 7.04
CA ILE A 138 13.23 6.59 6.16
C ILE A 138 14.54 7.07 5.51
N PHE A 139 14.48 7.48 4.25
CA PHE A 139 15.59 8.10 3.53
C PHE A 139 15.14 9.39 2.81
N PRO A 140 16.07 10.28 2.41
CA PRO A 140 15.73 11.52 1.73
C PRO A 140 14.92 11.28 0.46
N ARG A 141 13.89 12.10 0.24
CA ARG A 141 13.00 11.95 -0.92
C ARG A 141 13.77 12.18 -2.23
N VAL A 142 13.71 11.20 -3.11
CA VAL A 142 14.27 11.24 -4.47
C VAL A 142 13.14 11.38 -5.48
N MET A 143 12.57 12.57 -5.62
CA MET A 143 11.59 12.90 -6.66
C MET A 143 11.95 14.25 -7.29
N PHE A 144 11.55 14.49 -8.54
CA PHE A 144 11.67 15.82 -9.17
C PHE A 144 10.93 16.85 -8.33
N THR A 145 11.66 17.82 -7.80
CA THR A 145 11.15 19.17 -7.52
C THR A 145 11.53 20.07 -8.68
#